data_AF-A0A0B7ILV1-F1
#
_entry.id   AF-A0A0B7ILV1-F1
#
_cell.length_a   1.000
_cell.length_b   1.000
_cell.length_c   1.000
_cell.angle_alpha   90.00
_cell.angle_beta   90.00
_cell.angle_gamma   90.00
#
_symmetry.space_group_name_H-M   'P 1'
#
loop_
_entity.id
_entity.type
_entity.pdbx_description
1 polymer ?
#
loop_
_entity_poly.entity_id
_entity_poly.type
_entity_poly.pdbx_seq_one_letter_code
_entity_poly.pdbx_strand_id
1 'polypeptide(L)'
;MKRSLNKEEDGYNNLFIRKIIGYTYILTFLVMGILSFPMFVSSLNLIEWRDFIFHYEEYKKTYAEIDSINISHSRGATETMTFRGYSKDLNEYKTTIEFGTISFTKFNSYFYELDNKRYAYIWYRKESEYAYPAKKEEAQFPIKEYLNENLMLFPYWILSFIINRICRFIMKKGGY
;
A
#
# COMPACT_ATOMS: atom_id res chain seq x y z
N MET A 1 -9.29 21.92 56.64
CA MET A 1 -10.30 21.90 55.56
C MET A 1 -9.68 22.03 54.16
N LYS A 2 -8.81 23.02 53.86
CA LYS A 2 -8.13 23.12 52.55
C LYS A 2 -7.21 21.93 52.17
N ARG A 3 -6.53 21.31 53.15
CA ARG A 3 -5.62 20.16 52.92
C ARG A 3 -6.33 18.83 52.63
N SER A 4 -7.57 18.65 53.08
CA SER A 4 -8.35 17.42 52.81
C SER A 4 -8.99 17.47 51.43
N LEU A 5 -9.48 18.64 51.01
CA LEU A 5 -10.01 18.88 49.66
C LEU A 5 -8.97 18.64 48.57
N ASN A 6 -7.75 19.17 48.72
CA ASN A 6 -6.67 18.92 47.74
C ASN A 6 -6.33 17.43 47.59
N LYS A 7 -6.39 16.63 48.67
CA LYS A 7 -6.09 15.19 48.62
C LYS A 7 -7.17 14.38 47.89
N GLU A 8 -8.44 14.78 48.00
CA GLU A 8 -9.53 14.14 47.26
C GLU A 8 -9.49 14.51 45.77
N GLU A 9 -9.18 15.78 45.45
CA GLU A 9 -8.96 16.24 44.07
C GLU A 9 -7.77 15.54 43.41
N ASP A 10 -6.64 15.43 44.12
CA ASP A 10 -5.45 14.71 43.65
C ASP A 10 -5.74 13.22 43.42
N GLY A 11 -6.52 12.59 44.30
CA GLY A 11 -6.94 11.19 44.16
C GLY A 11 -7.85 10.96 42.96
N TYR A 12 -8.82 11.85 42.73
CA TYR A 12 -9.74 11.79 41.60
C TYR A 12 -9.01 12.02 40.26
N ASN A 13 -8.14 13.02 40.19
CA ASN A 13 -7.32 13.31 39.01
C ASN A 13 -6.40 12.14 38.65
N ASN A 14 -5.81 11.50 39.67
CA ASN A 14 -5.01 10.29 39.47
C ASN A 14 -5.88 9.17 38.88
N LEU A 15 -7.04 8.87 39.46
CA LEU A 15 -7.93 7.80 38.97
C LEU A 15 -8.49 8.06 37.55
N PHE A 16 -8.71 9.33 37.20
CA PHE A 16 -9.13 9.73 35.86
C PHE A 16 -8.03 9.55 34.82
N ILE A 17 -6.81 10.07 35.08
CA ILE A 17 -5.63 9.90 34.20
C ILE A 17 -5.36 8.42 33.94
N ARG A 18 -5.47 7.62 35.00
CA ARG A 18 -5.33 6.17 35.01
C ARG A 18 -6.31 5.47 34.06
N LYS A 19 -7.58 5.85 34.07
CA LYS A 19 -8.60 5.31 33.15
C LYS A 19 -8.31 5.71 31.71
N ILE A 20 -7.91 6.96 31.46
CA ILE A 20 -7.54 7.43 30.13
C ILE A 20 -6.39 6.58 29.56
N ILE A 21 -5.32 6.38 30.32
CA ILE A 21 -4.17 5.58 29.87
C ILE A 21 -4.58 4.14 29.55
N GLY A 22 -5.44 3.54 30.38
CA GLY A 22 -5.97 2.19 30.13
C GLY A 22 -6.79 2.11 28.84
N TYR A 23 -7.69 3.06 28.61
CA TYR A 23 -8.47 3.13 27.37
C TYR A 23 -7.59 3.38 26.14
N THR A 24 -6.61 4.30 26.23
CA THR A 24 -5.66 4.54 25.15
C THR A 24 -4.81 3.30 24.84
N TYR A 25 -4.41 2.53 25.86
CA TYR A 25 -3.69 1.26 25.68
C TYR A 25 -4.53 0.24 24.90
N ILE A 26 -5.78 0.02 25.30
CA ILE A 26 -6.68 -0.92 24.61
C ILE A 26 -6.97 -0.45 23.19
N LEU A 27 -7.27 0.83 23.01
CA LEU A 27 -7.56 1.41 21.70
C LEU A 27 -6.39 1.25 20.74
N THR A 28 -5.18 1.61 21.17
CA THR A 28 -3.97 1.46 20.34
C THR A 28 -3.67 -0.01 20.02
N PHE A 29 -3.95 -0.93 20.94
CA PHE A 29 -3.83 -2.37 20.68
C PHE A 29 -4.79 -2.85 19.58
N LEU A 30 -6.06 -2.42 19.63
CA LEU A 30 -7.04 -2.74 18.61
C LEU A 30 -6.69 -2.15 17.25
N VAL A 31 -6.28 -0.87 17.22
CA VAL A 31 -5.85 -0.19 15.98
C VAL A 31 -4.65 -0.92 15.35
N MET A 32 -3.64 -1.31 16.14
CA MET A 32 -2.54 -2.11 15.62
C MET A 32 -3.03 -3.42 15.00
N GLY A 33 -3.95 -4.13 15.66
CA GLY A 33 -4.52 -5.38 15.14
C GLY A 33 -5.22 -5.18 13.78
N ILE A 34 -6.07 -4.15 13.69
CA ILE A 34 -6.80 -3.81 12.45
C ILE A 34 -5.84 -3.45 11.32
N LEU A 35 -4.81 -2.64 11.62
CA LEU A 35 -3.83 -2.20 10.62
C LEU A 35 -2.85 -3.31 10.20
N SER A 36 -2.68 -4.36 11.00
CA SER A 36 -1.68 -5.41 10.73
C SER A 36 -2.00 -6.22 9.48
N PHE A 37 -3.27 -6.55 9.22
CA PHE A 37 -3.64 -7.34 8.04
C PHE A 37 -3.44 -6.58 6.72
N PRO A 38 -3.94 -5.34 6.57
CA PRO A 38 -3.62 -4.51 5.40
C PRO A 38 -2.11 -4.34 5.19
N MET A 39 -1.34 -4.09 6.25
CA MET A 39 0.13 -3.97 6.12
C MET A 39 0.80 -5.26 5.67
N PHE A 40 0.30 -6.42 6.12
CA PHE A 40 0.81 -7.71 5.66
C PHE A 40 0.59 -7.86 4.14
N VAL A 41 -0.61 -7.55 3.66
CA VAL A 41 -0.91 -7.56 2.21
C VAL A 41 -0.02 -6.57 1.45
N SER A 42 0.12 -5.33 1.93
CA SER A 42 1.01 -4.35 1.32
C SER A 42 2.47 -4.79 1.28
N SER A 43 2.93 -5.52 2.30
CA SER A 43 4.29 -6.08 2.32
C SER A 43 4.48 -7.15 1.25
N LEU A 44 3.48 -8.00 1.03
CA LEU A 44 3.51 -8.99 -0.07
C LEU A 44 3.55 -8.30 -1.43
N ASN A 45 2.77 -7.24 -1.63
CA ASN A 45 2.81 -6.45 -2.87
C ASN A 45 4.20 -5.83 -3.10
N LEU A 46 4.84 -5.25 -2.07
CA LEU A 46 6.20 -4.72 -2.21
C LEU A 46 7.24 -5.79 -2.59
N ILE A 47 7.04 -7.04 -2.15
CA ILE A 47 7.90 -8.17 -2.50
C ILE A 47 7.68 -8.59 -3.95
N GLU A 48 6.42 -8.68 -4.40
CA GLU A 48 6.08 -9.01 -5.79
C GLU A 48 6.66 -7.98 -6.76
N TRP A 49 6.63 -6.69 -6.38
CA TRP A 49 7.16 -5.59 -7.17
C TRP A 49 8.58 -5.19 -6.76
N ARG A 50 9.34 -6.10 -6.15
CA ARG A 50 10.70 -5.82 -5.68
C ARG A 50 11.59 -5.28 -6.80
N ASP A 51 11.54 -5.92 -7.96
CA ASP A 51 12.41 -5.57 -9.08
C ASP A 51 12.20 -4.11 -9.52
N PHE A 52 10.95 -3.69 -9.54
CA PHE A 52 10.55 -2.31 -9.80
C PHE A 52 11.08 -1.34 -8.75
N ILE A 53 11.00 -1.68 -7.47
CA ILE A 53 11.45 -0.79 -6.39
C ILE A 53 12.96 -0.56 -6.45
N PHE A 54 13.74 -1.61 -6.71
CA PHE A 54 15.20 -1.53 -6.65
C PHE A 54 15.84 -1.09 -7.97
N HIS A 55 15.17 -1.28 -9.11
CA HIS A 55 15.74 -0.97 -10.43
C HIS A 55 14.89 0.03 -11.23
N TYR A 56 14.05 0.85 -10.57
CA TYR A 56 13.12 1.79 -11.25
C TYR A 56 13.81 2.73 -12.26
N GLU A 57 15.08 3.09 -12.05
CA GLU A 57 15.86 3.97 -12.92
C GLU A 57 16.21 3.33 -14.26
N GLU A 58 16.22 2.00 -14.33
CA GLU A 58 16.53 1.23 -15.54
C GLU A 58 15.31 1.03 -16.45
N TYR A 59 14.10 1.28 -15.93
CA TYR A 59 12.86 1.18 -16.68
C TYR A 59 12.69 2.40 -17.59
N LYS A 60 12.52 2.14 -18.89
CA LYS A 60 12.27 3.17 -19.90
C LYS A 60 10.82 3.12 -20.36
N LYS A 61 10.23 4.28 -20.61
CA LYS A 61 8.89 4.37 -21.18
C LYS A 61 8.96 4.05 -22.68
N THR A 62 8.27 3.00 -23.08
CA THR A 62 8.14 2.55 -24.46
C THR A 62 6.68 2.59 -24.86
N TYR A 63 6.40 2.94 -26.11
CA TYR A 63 5.07 2.80 -26.69
C TYR A 63 5.04 1.49 -27.48
N ALA A 64 4.22 0.53 -27.06
CA ALA A 64 4.23 -0.83 -27.59
C ALA A 64 2.82 -1.26 -28.00
N GLU A 65 2.72 -2.07 -29.06
CA GLU A 65 1.48 -2.75 -29.44
C GLU A 65 1.17 -3.86 -28.43
N ILE A 66 -0.08 -3.97 -28.00
CA ILE A 66 -0.53 -4.99 -27.06
C ILE A 66 -1.30 -6.05 -27.84
N ASP A 67 -0.61 -7.16 -28.11
CA ASP A 67 -1.12 -8.24 -28.95
C ASP A 67 -2.15 -9.12 -28.22
N SER A 68 -1.97 -9.33 -26.92
CA SER A 68 -2.86 -10.20 -26.15
C SER A 68 -2.99 -9.77 -24.70
N ILE A 69 -4.14 -10.13 -24.11
CA ILE A 69 -4.50 -9.82 -22.73
C ILE A 69 -5.04 -11.09 -22.08
N ASN A 70 -4.49 -11.45 -20.93
CA ASN A 70 -5.04 -12.44 -20.03
C ASN A 70 -5.83 -11.74 -18.93
N ILE A 71 -7.05 -12.21 -18.71
CA ILE A 71 -7.99 -11.69 -17.72
C ILE A 71 -8.27 -12.81 -16.73
N SER A 72 -8.02 -12.55 -15.45
CA SER A 72 -8.37 -13.48 -14.38
C SER A 72 -9.35 -12.82 -13.42
N HIS A 73 -10.45 -13.53 -13.14
CA HIS A 73 -11.43 -13.10 -12.16
C HIS A 73 -10.99 -13.54 -10.77
N SER A 74 -10.93 -12.59 -9.83
CA SER A 74 -10.83 -12.96 -8.44
C SER A 74 -12.19 -13.52 -7.97
N ARG A 75 -12.20 -14.70 -7.35
CA ARG A 75 -13.43 -15.27 -6.76
C ARG A 75 -13.90 -14.32 -5.66
N GLY A 76 -14.98 -13.58 -5.92
CA GLY A 76 -15.67 -12.75 -4.93
C GLY A 76 -15.63 -11.23 -5.15
N ALA A 77 -14.88 -10.72 -6.14
CA ALA A 77 -14.95 -9.30 -6.53
C ALA A 77 -15.68 -9.17 -7.87
N THR A 78 -16.86 -8.55 -7.85
CA THR A 78 -17.70 -8.35 -9.04
C THR A 78 -17.22 -7.22 -9.95
N GLU A 79 -16.39 -6.31 -9.45
CA GLU A 79 -16.04 -5.06 -10.16
C GLU A 79 -14.55 -4.92 -10.52
N THR A 80 -13.69 -5.83 -10.06
CA THR A 80 -12.24 -5.80 -10.34
C THR A 80 -11.76 -7.13 -10.87
N MET A 81 -10.85 -7.06 -11.85
CA MET A 81 -10.23 -8.21 -12.49
C MET A 81 -8.73 -7.97 -12.57
N THR A 82 -7.96 -9.05 -12.58
CA THR A 82 -6.51 -8.97 -12.77
C THR A 82 -6.21 -9.08 -14.26
N PHE A 83 -5.54 -8.07 -14.80
CA PHE A 83 -5.21 -7.98 -16.22
C PHE A 83 -3.70 -8.10 -16.44
N ARG A 84 -3.32 -8.97 -17.37
CA ARG A 84 -1.92 -9.13 -17.83
C ARG A 84 -1.86 -8.98 -19.34
N GLY A 85 -1.03 -8.08 -19.84
CA GLY A 85 -0.80 -7.89 -21.27
C GLY A 85 0.46 -8.56 -21.76
N TYR A 86 0.53 -8.83 -23.06
CA TYR A 86 1.74 -9.30 -23.73
C TYR A 86 1.90 -8.57 -25.05
N SER A 87 3.16 -8.29 -25.38
CA SER A 87 3.56 -7.59 -26.59
C SER A 87 4.74 -8.30 -27.23
N LYS A 88 4.74 -8.41 -28.55
CA LYS A 88 5.88 -8.91 -29.32
C LYS A 88 7.11 -8.02 -29.15
N ASP A 89 6.87 -6.71 -29.05
CA ASP A 89 7.91 -5.69 -28.93
C ASP A 89 8.65 -5.79 -27.58
N LEU A 90 8.00 -6.39 -26.58
CA LEU A 90 8.54 -6.59 -25.24
C LEU A 90 9.07 -8.03 -25.09
N ASN A 91 10.34 -8.20 -25.45
CA ASN A 91 11.08 -9.46 -25.28
C ASN A 91 10.38 -10.67 -25.95
N GLU A 92 9.80 -10.48 -27.13
CA GLU A 92 9.11 -11.55 -27.90
C GLU A 92 8.06 -12.30 -27.05
N TYR A 93 7.18 -11.55 -26.37
CA TYR A 93 6.15 -12.08 -25.45
C TYR A 93 6.65 -12.68 -24.13
N LYS A 94 7.96 -12.66 -23.86
CA LYS A 94 8.50 -13.19 -22.59
C LYS A 94 8.30 -12.23 -21.41
N THR A 95 8.03 -10.95 -21.68
CA THR A 95 7.76 -9.96 -20.64
C THR A 95 6.24 -9.83 -20.42
N THR A 96 5.82 -10.00 -19.17
CA THR A 96 4.42 -9.85 -18.76
C THR A 96 4.14 -8.40 -18.38
N ILE A 97 3.13 -7.78 -18.98
CA ILE A 97 2.70 -6.43 -18.61
C ILE A 97 1.67 -6.54 -17.48
N GLU A 98 2.06 -6.22 -16.26
CA GLU A 98 1.20 -6.32 -15.07
C GLU A 98 0.37 -5.02 -14.91
N PHE A 99 -0.89 -5.05 -15.33
CA PHE A 99 -1.83 -3.95 -15.06
C PHE A 99 -2.44 -4.06 -13.65
N GLY A 100 -2.28 -5.22 -13.00
CA GLY A 100 -2.78 -5.50 -11.66
C GLY A 100 -4.29 -5.71 -11.62
N THR A 101 -4.83 -5.70 -10.39
CA THR A 101 -6.26 -5.88 -10.12
C THR A 101 -6.98 -4.53 -10.15
N ILE A 102 -7.64 -4.24 -11.27
CA ILE A 102 -8.30 -2.95 -11.53
C ILE A 102 -9.68 -3.15 -12.15
N SER A 103 -10.48 -2.08 -12.21
CA SER A 103 -11.75 -2.11 -12.94
C SER A 103 -11.51 -2.11 -14.45
N PHE A 104 -12.45 -2.66 -15.21
CA PHE A 104 -12.37 -2.69 -16.67
C PHE A 104 -12.24 -1.27 -17.27
N THR A 105 -12.92 -0.28 -16.69
CA THR A 105 -12.82 1.13 -17.11
C THR A 105 -11.41 1.69 -16.91
N LYS A 106 -10.78 1.43 -15.75
CA LYS A 106 -9.40 1.86 -15.50
C LYS A 106 -8.42 1.12 -16.42
N PHE A 107 -8.64 -0.17 -16.65
CA PHE A 107 -7.83 -0.95 -17.58
C PHE A 107 -7.84 -0.37 -19.00
N ASN A 108 -9.02 -0.07 -19.55
CA ASN A 108 -9.15 0.51 -20.89
C ASN A 108 -8.50 1.91 -21.01
N SER A 109 -8.39 2.65 -19.91
CA SER A 109 -7.78 3.99 -19.92
C SER A 109 -6.29 4.02 -20.27
N TYR A 110 -5.60 2.87 -20.20
CA TYR A 110 -4.19 2.74 -20.57
C TYR A 110 -3.96 2.55 -22.07
N PHE A 111 -5.01 2.25 -22.83
CA PHE A 111 -4.89 1.91 -24.24
C PHE A 111 -5.21 3.09 -25.17
N TYR A 112 -4.48 3.14 -26.27
CA TYR A 112 -4.71 4.02 -27.40
C TYR A 112 -4.99 3.14 -28.63
N GLU A 113 -6.08 3.41 -29.32
CA GLU A 113 -6.42 2.69 -30.56
C GLU A 113 -5.92 3.47 -31.77
N LEU A 114 -5.14 2.79 -32.61
CA LEU A 114 -4.64 3.31 -33.88
C LEU A 114 -4.68 2.17 -34.90
N ASP A 115 -5.31 2.38 -36.06
CA ASP A 115 -5.39 1.39 -37.14
C ASP A 115 -5.89 -0.01 -36.70
N ASN A 116 -6.95 -0.05 -35.87
CA ASN A 116 -7.51 -1.27 -35.25
C ASN A 116 -6.55 -2.05 -34.35
N LYS A 117 -5.42 -1.46 -33.97
CA LYS A 117 -4.45 -2.01 -33.02
C LYS A 117 -4.51 -1.24 -31.71
N ARG A 118 -4.20 -1.94 -30.62
CA ARG A 118 -4.15 -1.38 -29.27
C ARG A 118 -2.70 -1.15 -28.88
N TYR A 119 -2.41 0.06 -28.43
CA TYR A 119 -1.10 0.44 -27.93
C TYR A 119 -1.20 0.96 -26.52
N ALA A 120 -0.12 0.81 -25.75
CA ALA A 120 -0.01 1.41 -24.43
C ALA A 120 1.40 1.97 -24.22
N TYR A 121 1.51 2.99 -23.38
CA TYR A 121 2.81 3.37 -22.82
C TYR A 121 3.13 2.39 -21.70
N ILE A 122 4.33 1.82 -21.74
CA ILE A 122 4.77 0.77 -20.83
C ILE A 122 6.15 1.14 -20.29
N TRP A 123 6.32 1.03 -18.98
CA TRP A 123 7.62 1.00 -18.33
C TRP A 123 8.24 -0.37 -18.54
N TYR A 124 9.33 -0.42 -19.29
CA TYR A 124 10.03 -1.67 -19.64
C TYR A 124 11.53 -1.54 -19.39
N ARG A 125 12.11 -2.57 -18.76
CA ARG A 125 13.55 -2.79 -18.70
C ARG A 125 13.89 -3.98 -19.60
N LYS A 126 14.95 -3.86 -20.42
CA LYS A 126 15.38 -4.96 -21.30
C LYS A 126 15.58 -6.25 -20.47
N GLU A 127 15.07 -7.37 -20.99
CA GLU A 127 15.18 -8.70 -20.36
C GLU A 127 14.47 -8.84 -19.00
N SER A 128 13.65 -7.87 -18.60
CA SER A 128 12.76 -8.01 -17.45
C SER A 128 11.66 -9.04 -17.72
N GLU A 129 11.32 -9.81 -16.69
CA GLU A 129 10.16 -10.69 -16.68
C GLU A 129 8.84 -9.88 -16.66
N TYR A 130 8.87 -8.69 -16.07
CA TYR A 130 7.71 -7.84 -15.88
C TYR A 130 7.90 -6.44 -16.48
N ALA A 131 6.82 -5.93 -17.06
CA ALA A 131 6.67 -4.55 -17.48
C ALA A 131 5.36 -3.99 -16.92
N TYR A 132 5.22 -2.67 -16.94
CA TYR A 132 4.15 -2.02 -16.19
C TYR A 132 3.50 -0.89 -16.99
N PRO A 133 2.18 -0.66 -16.85
CA PRO A 133 1.54 0.42 -17.57
C PRO A 133 2.07 1.78 -17.12
N ALA A 134 2.30 2.66 -18.08
CA ALA A 134 2.73 4.04 -17.88
C ALA A 134 1.65 4.99 -18.40
N LYS A 135 1.57 6.20 -17.82
CA LYS A 135 0.77 7.28 -18.40
C LYS A 135 1.59 8.03 -19.44
N LYS A 136 0.90 8.62 -20.42
CA LYS A 136 1.56 9.41 -21.47
C LYS A 136 2.33 10.59 -20.91
N GLU A 137 1.78 11.25 -19.89
CA GLU A 137 2.31 12.47 -19.26
C GLU A 137 3.45 12.19 -18.27
N GLU A 138 3.65 10.94 -17.83
CA GLU A 138 4.68 10.58 -16.87
C GLU A 138 6.09 10.68 -17.50
N ALA A 139 6.92 11.59 -16.99
CA ALA A 139 8.29 11.77 -17.48
C ALA A 139 9.26 10.71 -16.93
N GLN A 140 8.96 10.19 -15.75
CA GLN A 140 9.82 9.29 -14.98
C GLN A 140 8.96 8.31 -14.22
N PHE A 141 9.59 7.19 -13.84
CA PHE A 141 8.93 6.10 -13.17
C PHE A 141 8.29 6.57 -11.82
N PRO A 142 6.98 6.40 -11.57
CA PRO A 142 6.27 6.93 -10.38
C PRO A 142 6.51 6.12 -9.09
N ILE A 143 7.76 5.88 -8.72
CA ILE A 143 8.12 5.05 -7.54
C ILE A 143 7.56 5.61 -6.22
N LYS A 144 7.49 6.93 -6.08
CA LYS A 144 6.98 7.58 -4.87
C LYS A 144 5.51 7.30 -4.64
N GLU A 145 4.70 7.34 -5.69
CA GLU A 145 3.27 7.07 -5.62
C GLU A 145 3.04 5.60 -5.24
N TYR A 146 3.80 4.69 -5.85
CA TYR A 146 3.74 3.26 -5.54
C TYR A 146 4.14 2.95 -4.09
N LEU A 147 5.24 3.53 -3.60
CA LEU A 147 5.66 3.37 -2.20
C LEU A 147 4.64 3.97 -1.25
N ASN A 148 4.04 5.12 -1.60
CA ASN A 148 3.03 5.74 -0.77
C ASN A 148 1.77 4.88 -0.67
N GLU A 149 1.25 4.35 -1.79
CA GLU A 149 0.07 3.47 -1.79
C GLU A 149 0.26 2.23 -0.90
N ASN A 150 1.47 1.65 -0.89
CA ASN A 150 1.74 0.44 -0.12
C ASN A 150 2.20 0.71 1.33
N LEU A 151 2.88 1.84 1.59
CA LEU A 151 3.45 2.14 2.91
C LEU A 151 2.65 3.18 3.70
N MET A 152 1.56 3.76 3.17
CA MET A 152 0.77 4.79 3.84
C MET A 152 0.34 4.39 5.26
N LEU A 153 -0.01 3.12 5.47
CA LEU A 153 -0.48 2.62 6.77
C LEU A 153 0.65 2.38 7.79
N PHE A 154 1.89 2.27 7.30
CA PHE A 154 3.05 1.91 8.11
C PHE A 154 3.38 2.95 9.21
N PRO A 155 3.41 4.27 8.92
CA PRO A 155 3.56 5.29 9.95
C PRO A 155 2.49 5.23 11.05
N TYR A 156 1.22 4.98 10.70
CA TYR A 156 0.12 4.91 11.65
C TYR A 156 0.22 3.69 12.56
N TRP A 157 0.65 2.55 12.00
CA TRP A 157 0.90 1.35 12.78
C TRP A 157 2.07 1.56 13.77
N ILE A 158 3.18 2.16 13.31
CA ILE A 158 4.33 2.49 14.18
C ILE A 158 3.91 3.45 15.29
N LEU A 159 3.17 4.51 14.96
CA LEU A 159 2.69 5.47 15.95
C LEU A 159 1.82 4.78 17.02
N SER A 160 0.91 3.91 16.58
CA SER A 160 0.05 3.12 17.47
C SER A 160 0.87 2.20 18.37
N PHE A 161 1.91 1.56 17.81
CA PHE A 161 2.84 0.72 18.55
C PHE A 161 3.62 1.51 19.61
N ILE A 162 4.17 2.68 19.26
CA ILE A 162 4.93 3.52 20.19
C ILE A 162 4.03 3.98 21.34
N ILE A 163 2.84 4.51 21.05
CA ILE A 163 1.88 4.95 22.08
C ILE A 163 1.51 3.77 22.98
N ASN A 164 1.22 2.60 22.41
CA ASN A 164 0.90 1.40 23.18
C ASN A 164 2.02 1.03 24.16
N ARG A 165 3.29 1.10 23.71
CA ARG A 165 4.47 0.84 24.55
C ARG A 165 4.64 1.87 25.66
N ILE A 166 4.43 3.14 25.38
CA ILE A 166 4.47 4.22 26.38
C ILE A 166 3.37 4.00 27.43
N CYS A 167 2.12 3.75 27.03
CA CYS A 167 1.03 3.45 27.95
C CYS A 167 1.36 2.26 28.85
N ARG A 168 1.86 1.16 28.28
CA ARG A 168 2.27 -0.03 29.03
C ARG A 168 3.38 0.28 30.05
N PHE A 169 4.35 1.11 29.68
CA PHE A 169 5.42 1.52 30.58
C PHE A 169 4.90 2.37 31.75
N ILE A 170 4.01 3.33 31.47
CA ILE A 170 3.39 4.17 32.50
C ILE A 170 2.54 3.32 33.45
N MET A 171 1.77 2.37 32.93
CA MET A 171 1.02 1.42 33.75
C MET A 171 1.97 0.62 34.66
N LYS A 172 3.03 -0.02 34.11
CA LYS A 172 3.99 -0.76 34.94
C LYS A 172 4.66 0.08 36.04
N LYS A 173 5.04 1.34 35.75
CA LYS A 173 5.64 2.24 36.74
C LYS A 173 4.63 2.78 37.77
N GLY A 174 3.36 2.90 37.39
CA GLY A 174 2.29 3.41 38.25
C GLY A 174 1.77 2.42 39.29
N GLY A 175 2.34 1.22 39.39
CA GLY A 175 1.91 0.16 40.31
C GLY A 175 0.70 -0.63 39.80
N TYR A 176 0.70 -0.98 38.51
CA TYR A 176 -0.31 -1.82 37.86
C TYR A 176 0.24 -3.19 37.47
#